data_AF-A0A0Q5VJ67-F1
#
_entry.id   AF-A0A0Q5VJ67-F1
#
_cell.length_a   1.000
_cell.length_b   1.000
_cell.length_c   1.000
_cell.angle_alpha   90.00
_cell.angle_beta   90.00
_cell.angle_gamma   90.00
#
_symmetry.space_group_name_H-M   'P 1'
#
loop_
_entity.id
_entity.type
_entity.pdbx_description
1 polymer ?
#
loop_
_entity_poly.entity_id
_entity_poly.type
_entity_poly.pdbx_seq_one_letter_code
_entity_poly.pdbx_strand_id
1 'polypeptide(L)'
;MMRFIGILLAVALAFGAATAARADDDAARRLALAREFVELSQGENLEKQIRESAEAQLGRAPGLTEEQNAWMRETGTDILTRLVVGMIDDVIQIVAETYTLEELQAQVDFYRSPIGRSIASKSFDMGVRQGQVLARMQMAFVQELIGKYCAEFTCPGAATPGPALTPRKPS
;
A
#
# COMPACT_ATOMS: atom_id res chain seq x y z
N MET A 1 -21.10 2.67 60.33
CA MET A 1 -19.94 2.73 59.39
C MET A 1 -20.03 1.74 58.22
N MET A 2 -20.48 0.49 58.40
CA MET A 2 -20.52 -0.53 57.32
C MET A 2 -21.42 -0.19 56.10
N ARG A 3 -22.48 0.62 56.28
CA ARG A 3 -23.43 0.99 55.21
C ARG A 3 -22.92 2.06 54.24
N PHE A 4 -21.98 2.91 54.66
CA PHE A 4 -21.40 3.94 53.80
C PHE A 4 -20.31 3.39 52.86
N ILE A 5 -19.63 2.32 53.26
CA ILE A 5 -18.61 1.64 52.44
C ILE A 5 -19.26 0.90 51.26
N GLY A 6 -20.44 0.29 51.46
CA GLY A 6 -21.17 -0.41 50.40
C GLY A 6 -21.69 0.50 49.28
N ILE A 7 -22.02 1.76 49.61
CA ILE A 7 -22.51 2.74 48.62
C ILE A 7 -21.34 3.32 47.80
N LEU A 8 -20.18 3.55 48.42
CA LEU A 8 -18.97 4.01 47.72
C LEU A 8 -18.42 2.98 46.72
N LEU A 9 -18.54 1.68 47.02
CA LEU A 9 -18.12 0.62 46.09
C LEU A 9 -19.06 0.49 44.87
N ALA A 10 -20.37 0.68 45.06
CA ALA A 10 -21.36 0.58 43.98
C ALA A 10 -21.27 1.74 42.97
N VAL A 11 -20.90 2.95 43.42
CA VAL A 11 -20.73 4.12 42.54
C VAL A 11 -19.47 3.99 41.67
N ALA A 12 -18.38 3.42 42.19
CA ALA A 12 -17.15 3.22 41.42
C ALA A 12 -17.33 2.23 40.24
N LEU A 13 -18.16 1.19 40.41
CA LEU A 13 -18.48 0.21 39.36
C LEU A 13 -19.39 0.79 38.26
N ALA A 14 -20.29 1.72 38.60
CA ALA A 14 -21.17 2.35 37.62
C ALA A 14 -20.45 3.36 36.70
N PHE A 15 -19.40 4.03 37.19
CA PHE A 15 -18.62 4.99 36.38
C PHE A 15 -17.62 4.31 35.43
N GLY A 16 -17.13 3.10 35.75
CA GLY A 16 -16.20 2.36 34.88
C GLY A 16 -16.87 1.72 33.66
N ALA A 17 -18.11 1.24 33.79
CA ALA A 17 -18.82 0.57 32.69
C ALA A 17 -19.27 1.56 31.60
N ALA A 18 -19.69 2.77 31.96
CA ALA A 18 -20.17 3.78 31.01
C ALA A 18 -19.04 4.37 30.15
N THR A 19 -17.84 4.50 30.72
CA THR A 19 -16.65 5.02 30.00
C THR A 19 -16.09 4.01 29.01
N ALA A 20 -16.03 2.73 29.40
CA ALA A 20 -15.63 1.65 28.49
C ALA A 20 -16.60 1.50 27.31
N ALA A 21 -17.91 1.52 27.55
CA ALA A 21 -18.92 1.42 26.49
C ALA A 21 -18.86 2.59 25.48
N ARG A 22 -18.57 3.81 25.97
CA ARG A 22 -18.42 5.00 25.10
C ARG A 22 -17.14 4.96 24.28
N ALA A 23 -16.03 4.47 24.86
CA ALA A 23 -14.78 4.31 24.13
C ALA A 23 -14.89 3.26 23.02
N ASP A 24 -15.63 2.18 23.26
CA ASP A 24 -15.88 1.12 22.27
C ASP A 24 -16.78 1.63 21.12
N ASP A 25 -17.82 2.40 21.44
CA ASP A 25 -18.67 3.05 20.44
C ASP A 25 -17.88 4.04 19.56
N ASP A 26 -17.04 4.89 20.17
CA ASP A 26 -16.21 5.83 19.40
C ASP A 26 -15.15 5.10 18.56
N ALA A 27 -14.61 3.97 19.02
CA ALA A 27 -13.71 3.13 18.22
C ALA A 27 -14.44 2.51 17.01
N ALA A 28 -15.63 1.96 17.21
CA ALA A 28 -16.45 1.40 16.13
C ALA A 28 -16.84 2.46 15.10
N ARG A 29 -17.18 3.68 15.54
CA ARG A 29 -17.52 4.80 14.67
C ARG A 29 -16.32 5.29 13.86
N ARG A 30 -15.14 5.38 14.46
CA ARG A 30 -13.90 5.69 13.73
C ARG A 30 -13.60 4.63 12.68
N LEU A 31 -13.74 3.35 13.02
CA LEU A 31 -13.51 2.27 12.06
C LEU A 31 -14.48 2.33 10.86
N ALA A 32 -15.76 2.63 11.12
CA ALA A 32 -16.74 2.79 10.05
C ALA A 32 -16.41 3.97 9.12
N LEU A 33 -16.05 5.13 9.67
CA LEU A 33 -15.68 6.30 8.87
C LEU A 33 -14.34 6.11 8.14
N ALA A 34 -13.38 5.40 8.75
CA ALA A 34 -12.11 5.06 8.11
C ALA A 34 -12.33 4.19 6.87
N ARG A 35 -13.20 3.17 6.96
CA ARG A 35 -13.58 2.34 5.81
C ARG A 35 -14.19 3.19 4.71
N GLU A 36 -15.15 4.04 5.06
CA GLU A 36 -15.79 4.90 4.07
C GLU A 36 -14.81 5.89 3.44
N PHE A 37 -13.94 6.52 4.23
CA PHE A 37 -12.91 7.42 3.72
C PHE A 37 -11.96 6.72 2.75
N VAL A 38 -11.48 5.52 3.08
CA VAL A 38 -10.58 4.76 2.20
C VAL A 38 -11.30 4.41 0.90
N GLU A 39 -12.53 3.91 0.96
CA GLU A 39 -13.33 3.61 -0.24
C GLU A 39 -13.54 4.85 -1.14
N LEU A 40 -13.89 6.00 -0.55
CA LEU A 40 -14.12 7.24 -1.29
C LEU A 40 -12.84 7.85 -1.86
N SER A 41 -11.72 7.78 -1.12
CA SER A 41 -10.44 8.42 -1.50
C SER A 41 -9.70 7.69 -2.61
N GLN A 42 -9.91 6.37 -2.74
CA GLN A 42 -9.34 5.58 -3.82
C GLN A 42 -10.08 5.81 -5.16
N GLY A 43 -11.30 6.36 -5.10
CA GLY A 43 -12.14 6.62 -6.26
C GLY A 43 -12.92 5.40 -6.73
N GLU A 44 -13.87 5.63 -7.62
CA GLU A 44 -14.70 4.57 -8.20
C GLU A 44 -13.84 3.63 -9.06
N ASN A 45 -14.10 2.33 -8.96
CA ASN A 45 -13.46 1.27 -9.75
C ASN A 45 -11.99 0.94 -9.39
N LEU A 46 -11.56 1.19 -8.15
CA LEU A 46 -10.21 0.84 -7.69
C LEU A 46 -9.81 -0.61 -8.03
N GLU A 47 -10.66 -1.59 -7.71
CA GLU A 47 -10.35 -3.00 -7.99
C GLU A 47 -10.11 -3.26 -9.47
N LYS A 48 -10.96 -2.68 -10.34
CA LYS A 48 -10.79 -2.76 -11.79
C LYS A 48 -9.48 -2.12 -12.24
N GLN A 49 -9.12 -0.96 -11.69
CA GLN A 49 -7.87 -0.27 -12.03
C GLN A 49 -6.63 -1.05 -11.55
N ILE A 50 -6.70 -1.69 -10.38
CA ILE A 50 -5.66 -2.60 -9.89
C ILE A 50 -5.49 -3.77 -10.86
N ARG A 51 -6.60 -4.38 -11.28
CA ARG A 51 -6.60 -5.49 -12.23
C ARG A 51 -5.99 -5.09 -13.57
N GLU A 52 -6.45 -3.99 -14.16
CA GLU A 52 -5.92 -3.46 -15.44
C GLU A 52 -4.42 -3.12 -15.32
N SER A 53 -3.98 -2.56 -14.19
CA SER A 53 -2.57 -2.28 -13.92
C SER A 53 -1.73 -3.55 -13.79
N ALA A 54 -2.26 -4.57 -13.10
CA ALA A 54 -1.62 -5.86 -12.94
C ALA A 54 -1.46 -6.57 -14.28
N GLU A 55 -2.52 -6.60 -15.11
CA GLU A 55 -2.50 -7.18 -16.46
C GLU A 55 -1.50 -6.47 -17.38
N ALA A 56 -1.36 -5.15 -17.26
CA ALA A 56 -0.40 -4.38 -18.06
C ALA A 56 1.07 -4.67 -17.68
N GLN A 57 1.31 -5.04 -16.42
CA GLN A 57 2.65 -5.33 -15.89
C GLN A 57 3.04 -6.80 -16.04
N LEU A 58 2.10 -7.71 -15.81
CA LEU A 58 2.30 -9.15 -15.90
C LEU A 58 2.15 -9.58 -17.36
N GLY A 59 3.05 -10.44 -17.87
CA GLY A 59 2.98 -10.95 -19.24
C GLY A 59 3.96 -10.35 -20.24
N ARG A 60 5.04 -9.72 -19.77
CA ARG A 60 6.20 -9.35 -20.60
C ARG A 60 7.54 -9.78 -19.98
N ALA A 61 7.56 -10.94 -19.34
CA ALA A 61 8.80 -11.45 -18.76
C ALA A 61 9.66 -12.10 -19.88
N PRO A 62 10.90 -11.63 -20.11
CA PRO A 62 11.78 -12.25 -21.09
C PRO A 62 12.12 -13.69 -20.66
N GLY A 63 12.05 -14.63 -21.60
CA GLY A 63 12.40 -16.05 -21.38
C GLY A 63 11.22 -16.98 -21.08
N LEU A 64 9.98 -16.49 -21.06
CA LEU A 64 8.78 -17.34 -20.91
C LEU A 64 8.12 -17.66 -22.26
N THR A 65 7.47 -18.83 -22.36
CA THR A 65 6.61 -19.18 -23.50
C THR A 65 5.31 -18.36 -23.49
N GLU A 66 4.56 -18.35 -24.59
CA GLU A 66 3.27 -17.63 -24.64
C GLU A 66 2.27 -18.20 -23.61
N GLU A 67 2.22 -19.53 -23.47
CA GLU A 67 1.37 -20.20 -22.48
C GLU A 67 1.75 -19.80 -21.04
N GLN A 68 3.05 -19.74 -20.74
CA GLN A 68 3.54 -19.29 -19.44
C GLN A 68 3.23 -17.81 -19.18
N ASN A 69 3.36 -16.95 -20.19
CA ASN A 69 3.00 -15.54 -20.09
C ASN A 69 1.49 -15.35 -19.89
N ALA A 70 0.65 -16.16 -20.54
CA ALA A 70 -0.79 -16.14 -20.35
C ALA A 70 -1.17 -16.58 -18.93
N TRP A 71 -0.60 -17.69 -18.45
CA TRP A 71 -0.81 -18.15 -17.07
C TRP A 71 -0.36 -17.12 -16.03
N MET A 72 0.80 -16.49 -16.24
CA MET A 72 1.31 -15.42 -15.37
C MET A 72 0.40 -14.20 -15.35
N ARG A 73 -0.18 -13.80 -16.50
CA ARG A 73 -1.16 -12.72 -16.55
C ARG A 73 -2.38 -13.06 -15.73
N GLU A 74 -3.02 -14.20 -15.98
CA GLU A 74 -4.26 -14.58 -15.33
C GLU A 74 -4.06 -14.82 -13.82
N THR A 75 -3.20 -15.78 -13.48
CA THR A 75 -2.98 -16.20 -12.09
C THR A 75 -2.29 -15.09 -11.27
N GLY A 76 -1.30 -14.42 -11.87
CA GLY A 76 -0.59 -13.35 -11.19
C GLY A 76 -1.48 -12.14 -10.92
N THR A 77 -2.38 -11.79 -11.84
CA THR A 77 -3.34 -10.70 -11.65
C THR A 77 -4.29 -11.00 -10.50
N ASP A 78 -4.81 -12.21 -10.41
CA ASP A 78 -5.71 -12.59 -9.31
C ASP A 78 -5.00 -12.61 -7.96
N ILE A 79 -3.77 -13.14 -7.90
CA ILE A 79 -2.95 -13.10 -6.69
C ILE A 79 -2.69 -11.65 -6.26
N LEU A 80 -2.23 -10.80 -7.19
CA LEU A 80 -1.87 -9.42 -6.89
C LEU A 80 -3.10 -8.62 -6.44
N THR A 81 -4.23 -8.76 -7.14
CA THR A 81 -5.49 -8.11 -6.78
C THR A 81 -5.91 -8.48 -5.36
N ARG A 82 -5.91 -9.78 -5.02
CA ARG A 82 -6.24 -10.26 -3.68
C ARG A 82 -5.30 -9.71 -2.61
N LEU A 83 -3.99 -9.67 -2.87
CA LEU A 83 -3.01 -9.13 -1.93
C LEU A 83 -3.21 -7.63 -1.69
N VAL A 84 -3.44 -6.86 -2.74
CA VAL A 84 -3.69 -5.42 -2.64
C VAL A 84 -5.00 -5.15 -1.89
N VAL A 85 -6.06 -5.90 -2.18
CA VAL A 85 -7.35 -5.77 -1.46
C VAL A 85 -7.18 -6.14 0.02
N GLY A 86 -6.45 -7.20 0.34
CA GLY A 86 -6.16 -7.55 1.74
C GLY A 86 -5.41 -6.46 2.49
N MET A 87 -4.44 -5.80 1.83
CA MET A 87 -3.71 -4.67 2.40
C MET A 87 -4.62 -3.47 2.69
N ILE A 88 -5.72 -3.28 1.96
CA ILE A 88 -6.67 -2.17 2.20
C ILE A 88 -7.31 -2.31 3.58
N ASP A 89 -7.65 -3.52 4.02
CA ASP A 89 -8.23 -3.72 5.35
C ASP A 89 -7.25 -3.34 6.47
N ASP A 90 -5.96 -3.65 6.32
CA ASP A 90 -4.93 -3.23 7.26
C ASP A 90 -4.77 -1.70 7.29
N VAL A 91 -4.83 -1.05 6.11
CA VAL A 91 -4.80 0.41 6.00
C VAL A 91 -6.01 1.06 6.68
N ILE A 92 -7.20 0.47 6.56
CA ILE A 92 -8.41 0.96 7.23
C ILE A 92 -8.21 0.97 8.74
N GLN A 93 -7.60 -0.07 9.33
CA GLN A 93 -7.30 -0.10 10.76
C GLN A 93 -6.34 1.01 11.15
N ILE A 94 -5.23 1.17 10.41
CA ILE A 94 -4.24 2.23 10.66
C ILE A 94 -4.90 3.60 10.62
N VAL A 95 -5.76 3.85 9.64
CA VAL A 95 -6.51 5.12 9.50
C VAL A 95 -7.44 5.36 10.69
N ALA A 96 -8.18 4.34 11.14
CA ALA A 96 -9.10 4.45 12.27
C ALA A 96 -8.38 4.75 13.60
N GLU A 97 -7.17 4.22 13.77
CA GLU A 97 -6.32 4.45 14.94
C GLU A 97 -5.61 5.81 14.90
N THR A 98 -5.27 6.29 13.70
CA THR A 98 -4.46 7.50 13.50
C THR A 98 -5.29 8.78 13.62
N TYR A 99 -6.48 8.81 13.01
CA TYR A 99 -7.30 10.01 12.94
C TYR A 99 -8.36 10.07 14.03
N THR A 100 -8.71 11.28 14.47
CA THR A 100 -9.86 11.46 15.36
C THR A 100 -11.16 11.25 14.61
N LEU A 101 -12.26 11.14 15.37
CA LEU A 101 -13.59 10.98 14.79
C LEU A 101 -13.98 12.20 13.93
N GLU A 102 -13.66 13.40 14.38
CA GLU A 102 -13.94 14.65 13.67
C GLU A 102 -13.13 14.77 12.38
N GLU A 103 -11.85 14.38 12.41
CA GLU A 103 -10.99 14.38 11.22
C GLU A 103 -11.46 13.38 10.17
N LEU A 104 -11.88 12.18 10.60
CA LEU A 104 -12.46 11.18 9.70
C LEU A 104 -13.77 11.67 9.08
N GLN A 105 -14.65 12.29 9.87
CA GLN A 105 -15.89 12.86 9.37
C GLN A 105 -15.62 13.94 8.31
N ALA A 106 -14.68 14.85 8.59
CA ALA A 106 -14.30 15.90 7.65
C ALA A 106 -13.73 15.34 6.34
N GLN A 107 -12.92 14.28 6.41
CA GLN A 107 -12.39 13.59 5.23
C GLN A 107 -13.50 12.95 4.41
N VAL A 108 -14.43 12.22 5.04
CA VAL A 108 -15.59 11.64 4.37
C VAL A 108 -16.44 12.71 3.69
N ASP A 109 -16.78 13.79 4.40
CA ASP A 109 -17.59 14.88 3.86
C ASP A 109 -16.92 15.54 2.64
N PHE A 110 -15.60 15.74 2.70
CA PHE A 110 -14.83 16.24 1.58
C PHE A 110 -14.91 15.31 0.37
N TYR A 111 -14.60 14.01 0.52
CA TYR A 111 -14.59 13.08 -0.61
C TYR A 111 -15.99 12.75 -1.15
N ARG A 112 -17.05 12.93 -0.35
CA ARG A 112 -18.45 12.91 -0.81
C ARG A 112 -18.84 14.12 -1.67
N SER A 113 -18.07 15.20 -1.66
CA SER A 113 -18.33 16.35 -2.52
C SER A 113 -17.95 16.08 -3.98
N PRO A 114 -18.53 16.78 -4.97
CA PRO A 114 -18.11 16.66 -6.36
C PRO A 114 -16.63 16.97 -6.59
N ILE A 115 -16.08 17.95 -5.86
CA ILE A 115 -14.66 18.30 -5.96
C ILE A 115 -13.77 17.21 -5.36
N GLY A 116 -14.17 16.65 -4.21
CA GLY A 116 -13.45 15.55 -3.56
C GLY A 116 -13.40 14.29 -4.41
N ARG A 117 -14.53 13.88 -5.02
CA ARG A 117 -14.54 12.77 -5.99
C ARG A 117 -13.61 13.00 -7.19
N SER A 118 -13.59 14.24 -7.72
CA SER A 118 -12.68 14.58 -8.82
C SER A 118 -11.21 14.48 -8.40
N ILE A 119 -10.90 14.90 -7.16
CA ILE A 119 -9.56 14.82 -6.60
C ILE A 119 -9.15 13.37 -6.35
N ALA A 120 -10.02 12.51 -5.79
CA ALA A 120 -9.75 11.08 -5.61
C ALA A 120 -9.33 10.40 -6.92
N SER A 121 -10.17 10.52 -7.95
CA SER A 121 -9.90 9.93 -9.27
C SER A 121 -8.57 10.42 -9.88
N LYS A 122 -8.29 11.72 -9.80
CA LYS A 122 -7.03 12.28 -10.31
C LYS A 122 -5.81 11.88 -9.47
N SER A 123 -5.97 11.72 -8.16
CA SER A 123 -4.88 11.35 -7.26
C SER A 123 -4.38 9.93 -7.56
N PHE A 124 -5.30 9.00 -7.85
CA PHE A 124 -4.94 7.65 -8.28
C PHE A 124 -4.17 7.66 -9.60
N ASP A 125 -4.69 8.33 -10.65
CA ASP A 125 -4.00 8.45 -11.95
C ASP A 125 -2.60 9.07 -11.80
N MET A 126 -2.49 10.13 -10.98
CA MET A 126 -1.21 10.76 -10.66
C MET A 126 -0.24 9.78 -9.99
N GLY A 127 -0.71 8.95 -9.05
CA GLY A 127 0.08 7.92 -8.40
C GLY A 127 0.65 6.89 -9.39
N VAL A 128 -0.19 6.39 -10.31
CA VAL A 128 0.25 5.47 -11.38
C VAL A 128 1.31 6.12 -12.26
N ARG A 129 1.08 7.36 -12.70
CA ARG A 129 2.03 8.10 -13.55
C ARG A 129 3.35 8.37 -12.84
N GLN A 130 3.31 8.70 -11.55
CA GLN A 130 4.50 8.86 -10.71
C GLN A 130 5.28 7.54 -10.60
N GLY A 131 4.61 6.42 -10.37
CA GLY A 131 5.23 5.10 -10.34
C GLY A 131 5.99 4.76 -11.62
N GLN A 132 5.42 5.08 -12.79
CA GLN A 132 6.09 4.90 -14.08
C GLN A 132 7.34 5.78 -14.24
N VAL A 133 7.32 7.01 -13.74
CA VAL A 133 8.50 7.89 -13.73
C VAL A 133 9.60 7.31 -12.85
N LEU A 134 9.26 6.86 -11.64
CA LEU A 134 10.21 6.23 -10.72
C LEU A 134 10.82 4.95 -11.30
N ALA A 135 10.02 4.10 -11.95
CA ALA A 135 10.52 2.89 -12.62
C ALA A 135 11.54 3.23 -13.72
N ARG A 136 11.26 4.23 -14.57
CA ARG A 136 12.21 4.69 -15.60
C ARG A 136 13.50 5.23 -14.99
N MET A 137 13.38 6.01 -13.92
CA MET A 137 14.54 6.54 -13.19
C MET A 137 15.41 5.41 -12.60
N GLN A 138 14.80 4.41 -11.96
CA GLN A 138 15.52 3.25 -11.43
C GLN A 138 16.27 2.48 -12.53
N MET A 139 15.63 2.25 -13.68
CA MET A 139 16.29 1.59 -14.81
C MET A 139 17.47 2.41 -15.35
N ALA A 140 17.32 3.73 -15.48
CA ALA A 140 18.41 4.61 -15.90
C ALA A 140 19.58 4.58 -14.90
N PHE A 141 19.30 4.61 -13.60
CA PHE A 141 20.31 4.50 -12.56
C PHE A 141 21.08 3.19 -12.64
N VAL A 142 20.39 2.05 -12.77
CA VAL A 142 21.03 0.73 -12.88
C VAL A 142 21.89 0.64 -14.15
N GLN A 143 21.41 1.16 -15.28
CA GLN A 143 22.18 1.18 -16.53
C GLN A 143 23.43 2.03 -16.41
N GLU A 144 23.34 3.22 -15.82
CA GLU A 144 24.51 4.09 -15.62
C GLU A 144 25.53 3.45 -14.67
N LEU A 145 25.05 2.84 -13.57
CA LEU A 145 25.90 2.16 -12.60
C LEU A 145 26.62 0.96 -13.22
N ILE A 146 25.91 0.11 -13.96
CA ILE A 146 26.50 -1.02 -14.68
C ILE A 146 27.48 -0.50 -15.74
N GLY A 147 27.13 0.53 -16.50
CA GLY A 147 28.02 1.11 -17.51
C GLY A 147 29.34 1.59 -16.91
N LYS A 148 29.29 2.32 -15.79
CA LYS A 148 30.49 2.74 -15.05
C LYS A 148 31.26 1.56 -14.46
N TYR A 149 30.56 0.57 -13.90
CA TYR A 149 31.19 -0.65 -13.38
C TYR A 149 31.92 -1.43 -14.48
N CYS A 150 31.31 -1.62 -15.66
CA CYS A 150 31.90 -2.34 -16.78
C CYS A 150 33.08 -1.59 -17.44
N ALA A 151 33.12 -0.26 -17.31
CA ALA A 151 34.24 0.53 -17.80
C ALA A 151 35.49 0.35 -16.92
N GLU A 152 35.28 0.16 -15.61
CA GLU A 152 36.36 -0.03 -14.63
C GLU A 152 36.74 -1.50 -14.45
N PHE A 153 35.77 -2.42 -14.56
CA PHE A 153 35.91 -3.84 -14.25
C PHE A 153 35.34 -4.74 -15.36
N THR A 154 35.84 -5.98 -15.45
CA THR A 154 35.28 -6.97 -16.38
C THR A 154 33.84 -7.32 -16.00
N CYS A 155 32.91 -7.10 -16.92
CA CYS A 155 31.50 -7.35 -16.65
C CYS A 155 31.08 -8.82 -16.84
N PRO A 156 30.28 -9.38 -15.91
CA PRO A 156 29.73 -10.72 -16.07
C PRO A 156 28.72 -10.70 -17.23
N GLY A 157 29.08 -11.36 -18.33
CA GLY A 157 28.35 -11.35 -19.60
C GLY A 157 29.26 -11.16 -20.82
N ALA A 158 30.44 -10.55 -20.63
CA ALA A 158 31.52 -10.58 -21.61
C ALA A 158 32.35 -11.86 -21.45
N ALA A 159 31.72 -13.01 -21.64
CA ALA A 159 32.45 -14.27 -21.73
C ALA A 159 33.18 -14.32 -23.09
N THR A 160 34.42 -13.82 -23.13
CA THR A 160 35.43 -14.36 -24.04
C THR A 160 36.31 -15.30 -23.21
N PRO A 161 36.56 -16.55 -23.63
CA PRO A 161 37.37 -17.48 -22.84
C PRO A 161 38.84 -17.04 -22.91
N GLY A 162 39.34 -16.47 -21.81
CA GLY A 162 40.74 -16.11 -21.62
C GLY A 162 41.16 -16.41 -20.18
N PRO A 163 42.40 -16.87 -19.93
CA PRO A 163 42.79 -17.52 -18.69
C PRO A 163 42.67 -16.59 -17.49
N ALA A 164 42.18 -17.15 -16.39
CA ALA A 164 41.90 -16.48 -15.12
C ALA A 164 43.03 -15.51 -14.71
N LEU A 165 42.68 -14.23 -14.61
CA LEU A 165 43.59 -13.23 -14.04
C LEU A 165 43.61 -13.38 -12.51
N THR A 166 44.80 -13.61 -11.98
CA THR A 166 45.09 -13.53 -10.54
C THR A 166 45.02 -12.08 -10.05
N PRO A 167 44.61 -11.82 -8.80
CA PRO A 167 44.49 -10.46 -8.28
C PRO A 167 45.88 -9.82 -8.15
N ARG A 168 46.09 -8.66 -8.77
CA ARG A 168 47.30 -7.85 -8.57
C ARG A 168 47.10 -6.97 -7.32
N LYS A 169 47.99 -7.12 -6.34
CA LYS A 169 48.04 -6.29 -5.12
C LYS A 169 48.33 -4.82 -5.47
N PRO A 170 47.73 -3.83 -4.77
CA PRO A 170 48.04 -2.42 -4.99
C PRO A 170 49.46 -2.09 -4.51
N SER A 171 50.14 -1.21 -5.24
CA SER A 171 51.39 -0.54 -4.86
C SER A 171 51.08 0.78 -4.18
#